data_AF-A0AAU9R0G8-F1
#
_entry.id   AF-A0AAU9R0G8-F1
#
_cell.length_a   1.000
_cell.length_b   1.000
_cell.length_c   1.000
_cell.angle_alpha   90.00
_cell.angle_beta   90.00
_cell.angle_gamma   90.00
#
_symmetry.space_group_name_H-M   'P 1'
#
loop_
_entity.id
_entity.type
_entity.pdbx_description
1 polymer ?
#
loop_
_entity_poly.entity_id
_entity_poly.type
_entity_poly.pdbx_seq_one_letter_code
_entity_poly.pdbx_strand_id
1 'polypeptide(L)'
;MTEQIEEVPAELIQTRVYELRPNETMRRVLDEACDYRRYCWNQGLALWNEMYKARQALKSSLASDSKKRVQNGEAACESKNYLKTKAKLQAYYRKASNIQNDLMHKFTTELVNDYDKIVIENLSVKGMLMSYIASKGVHRSMFGKFKQILTYKCDWYGKDLILANKLYPSTQRCAACGNVKKGDDKITLYGNKKHGTKHNEYICYNKKCPNYNKVVDRDKNAMLSLLALTEHPELNHAL
;
A
#
# COMPACT_ATOMS: atom_id res chain seq x y z
N MET A 1 20.54 61.56 25.69
CA MET A 1 20.00 60.59 26.65
C MET A 1 18.86 59.89 25.91
N THR A 2 19.16 58.75 25.29
CA THR A 2 18.30 58.04 24.35
C THR A 2 17.59 56.90 25.08
N GLU A 3 16.26 56.96 25.12
CA GLU A 3 15.38 55.86 25.55
C GLU A 3 15.58 54.66 24.61
N GLN A 4 15.84 53.50 25.20
CA GLN A 4 15.92 52.22 24.51
C GLN A 4 14.54 51.56 24.53
N ILE A 5 14.14 51.09 23.35
CA ILE A 5 12.89 50.40 23.05
C ILE A 5 12.99 48.96 23.58
N GLU A 6 12.08 48.56 24.47
CA GLU A 6 11.93 47.18 24.98
C GLU A 6 11.39 46.23 23.89
N GLU A 7 11.99 45.03 23.81
CA GLU A 7 11.59 43.93 22.93
C GLU A 7 10.25 43.29 23.35
N VAL A 8 9.37 43.03 22.37
CA VAL A 8 8.10 42.31 22.56
C VAL A 8 8.33 40.79 22.42
N PRO A 9 8.01 39.95 23.42
CA PRO A 9 8.22 38.51 23.33
C PRO A 9 7.16 37.79 22.49
N ALA A 10 7.59 36.74 21.78
CA ALA A 10 6.76 35.86 20.96
C ALA A 10 5.68 35.13 21.79
N GLU A 11 4.42 35.32 21.41
CA GLU A 11 3.27 34.60 22.00
C GLU A 11 3.39 33.09 21.76
N LEU A 12 3.63 32.34 22.84
CA LEU A 12 3.58 30.89 22.88
C LEU A 12 2.15 30.40 22.54
N ILE A 13 1.98 29.72 21.40
CA ILE A 13 0.78 28.92 21.14
C ILE A 13 0.73 27.80 22.19
N GLN A 14 -0.19 27.90 23.15
CA GLN A 14 -0.44 26.83 24.12
C GLN A 14 -1.10 25.62 23.43
N THR A 15 -0.30 24.63 23.05
CA THR A 15 -0.82 23.30 22.67
C THR A 15 -1.29 22.56 23.93
N ARG A 16 -2.60 22.37 24.06
CA ARG A 16 -3.20 21.46 25.04
C ARG A 16 -3.48 20.11 24.39
N VAL A 17 -2.88 19.05 24.94
CA VAL A 17 -3.19 17.67 24.59
C VAL A 17 -4.38 17.23 25.43
N TYR A 18 -5.51 16.95 24.78
CA TYR A 18 -6.69 16.40 25.45
C TYR A 18 -6.69 14.89 25.29
N GLU A 19 -6.66 14.16 26.41
CA GLU A 19 -6.95 12.72 26.41
C GLU A 19 -8.46 12.54 26.19
N LEU A 20 -8.85 12.21 24.96
CA LEU A 20 -10.23 11.86 24.66
C LEU A 20 -10.53 10.48 25.25
N ARG A 21 -11.47 10.43 26.21
CA ARG A 21 -12.04 9.18 26.74
C ARG A 21 -13.41 8.97 26.09
N PRO A 22 -13.48 8.32 24.91
CA PRO A 22 -14.75 8.10 24.24
C PRO A 22 -15.69 7.30 25.15
N ASN A 23 -16.93 7.76 25.27
CA ASN A 23 -17.97 7.02 26.00
C ASN A 23 -18.36 5.75 25.22
N GLU A 24 -19.21 4.91 25.80
CA GLU A 24 -19.59 3.61 25.23
C GLU A 24 -20.18 3.75 23.82
N THR A 25 -21.02 4.76 23.60
CA THR A 25 -21.62 5.08 22.30
C THR A 25 -20.57 5.54 21.27
N MET A 26 -19.65 6.41 21.65
CA MET A 26 -18.56 6.87 20.78
C MET A 26 -17.60 5.73 20.41
N ARG A 27 -17.33 4.82 21.34
CA ARG A 27 -16.59 3.59 21.04
C ARG A 27 -17.33 2.72 20.03
N ARG A 28 -18.63 2.52 20.19
CA ARG A 28 -19.43 1.72 19.26
C ARG A 28 -19.47 2.30 17.84
N VAL A 29 -19.54 3.62 17.70
CA VAL A 29 -19.50 4.31 16.40
C VAL A 29 -18.11 4.25 15.76
N LEU A 30 -17.04 4.40 16.55
CA LEU A 30 -15.66 4.27 16.08
C LEU A 30 -15.32 2.82 15.70
N ASP A 31 -15.80 1.86 16.47
CA ASP A 31 -15.69 0.43 16.20
C ASP A 31 -16.52 0.07 14.97
N GLU A 32 -17.80 0.43 14.84
CA GLU A 32 -18.59 0.20 13.61
C GLU A 32 -17.93 0.79 12.34
N ALA A 33 -17.30 1.96 12.44
CA ALA A 33 -16.60 2.60 11.32
C ALA A 33 -15.22 1.97 11.00
N CYS A 34 -14.56 1.33 11.96
CA CYS A 34 -13.23 0.72 11.80
C CYS A 34 -13.25 -0.82 11.79
N ASP A 35 -14.39 -1.43 12.15
CA ASP A 35 -14.50 -2.84 12.51
C ASP A 35 -14.31 -3.71 11.29
N TYR A 36 -14.78 -3.32 10.11
CA TYR A 36 -14.56 -4.16 8.94
C TYR A 36 -13.06 -4.33 8.64
N ARG A 37 -12.29 -3.24 8.59
CA ARG A 37 -10.84 -3.30 8.33
C ARG A 37 -10.07 -3.96 9.47
N ARG A 38 -10.45 -3.72 10.73
CA ARG A 38 -9.79 -4.31 11.90
C ARG A 38 -10.16 -5.78 12.13
N TYR A 39 -11.41 -6.16 11.92
CA TYR A 39 -11.90 -7.54 11.87
C TYR A 39 -11.18 -8.32 10.77
N CYS A 40 -11.09 -7.76 9.57
CA CYS A 40 -10.38 -8.36 8.45
C CYS A 40 -8.87 -8.48 8.69
N TRP A 41 -8.26 -7.48 9.31
CA TRP A 41 -6.87 -7.53 9.75
C TRP A 41 -6.68 -8.62 10.82
N ASN A 42 -7.56 -8.69 11.82
CA ASN A 42 -7.49 -9.67 12.90
C ASN A 42 -7.74 -11.09 12.39
N GLN A 43 -8.70 -11.30 11.49
CA GLN A 43 -8.94 -12.56 10.78
C GLN A 43 -7.72 -12.95 9.93
N GLY A 44 -7.16 -12.00 9.19
CA GLY A 44 -5.95 -12.20 8.39
C GLY A 44 -4.73 -12.53 9.25
N LEU A 45 -4.57 -11.87 10.40
CA LEU A 45 -3.49 -12.09 11.36
C LEU A 45 -3.65 -13.42 12.09
N ALA A 46 -4.87 -13.78 12.50
CA ALA A 46 -5.18 -15.07 13.11
C ALA A 46 -4.90 -16.21 12.12
N LEU A 47 -5.37 -16.09 10.88
CA LEU A 47 -5.03 -17.02 9.81
C LEU A 47 -3.53 -17.07 9.56
N TRP A 48 -2.85 -15.93 9.48
CA TRP A 48 -1.42 -15.88 9.27
C TRP A 48 -0.67 -16.60 10.40
N ASN A 49 -1.10 -16.42 11.64
CA ASN A 49 -0.56 -17.13 12.80
C ASN A 49 -0.82 -18.64 12.72
N GLU A 50 -2.03 -19.07 12.32
CA GLU A 50 -2.34 -20.49 12.07
C GLU A 50 -1.43 -21.07 10.98
N MET A 51 -1.32 -20.39 9.84
CA MET A 51 -0.46 -20.78 8.73
C MET A 51 1.02 -20.76 9.10
N TYR A 52 1.46 -19.81 9.92
CA TYR A 52 2.84 -19.70 10.37
C TYR A 52 3.19 -20.84 11.32
N LYS A 53 2.34 -21.14 12.31
CA LYS A 53 2.47 -22.30 13.20
C LYS A 53 2.44 -23.61 12.41
N ALA A 54 1.48 -23.75 11.48
CA ALA A 54 1.41 -24.91 10.58
C ALA A 54 2.68 -25.03 9.74
N ARG A 55 3.19 -23.93 9.18
CA ARG A 55 4.45 -23.89 8.42
C ARG A 55 5.63 -24.24 9.28
N GLN A 56 5.69 -23.82 10.54
CA GLN A 56 6.79 -24.11 11.45
C GLN A 56 6.82 -25.60 11.80
N ALA A 57 5.66 -26.19 12.11
CA ALA A 57 5.48 -27.64 12.29
C ALA A 57 5.74 -28.44 11.00
N LEU A 58 5.41 -27.86 9.85
CA LEU A 58 5.76 -28.41 8.55
C LEU A 58 7.24 -28.25 8.24
N LYS A 59 7.95 -27.23 8.74
CA LYS A 59 9.37 -26.96 8.39
C LYS A 59 10.28 -28.04 8.97
N SER A 60 9.98 -28.54 10.17
CA SER A 60 10.64 -29.71 10.75
C SER A 60 10.30 -31.00 9.98
N SER A 61 9.03 -31.18 9.60
CA SER A 61 8.60 -32.33 8.76
C SER A 61 9.22 -32.29 7.36
N LEU A 62 9.20 -31.14 6.68
CA LEU A 62 9.71 -30.86 5.34
C LEU A 62 11.24 -30.94 5.29
N ALA A 63 11.95 -30.58 6.37
CA ALA A 63 13.39 -30.81 6.48
C ALA A 63 13.73 -32.31 6.60
N SER A 64 12.85 -33.10 7.22
CA SER A 64 12.95 -34.56 7.22
C SER A 64 12.54 -35.16 5.86
N ASP A 65 11.51 -34.62 5.22
CA ASP A 65 11.00 -35.08 3.93
C ASP A 65 11.92 -34.66 2.78
N SER A 66 12.62 -33.53 2.86
CA SER A 66 13.65 -33.13 1.90
C SER A 66 14.87 -34.05 1.99
N LYS A 67 15.28 -34.44 3.21
CA LYS A 67 16.31 -35.47 3.41
C LYS A 67 15.86 -36.83 2.86
N LYS A 68 14.61 -37.24 3.09
CA LYS A 68 14.01 -38.47 2.53
C LYS A 68 13.84 -38.42 1.02
N ARG A 69 13.62 -37.25 0.41
CA ARG A 69 13.58 -37.06 -1.05
C ARG A 69 14.94 -37.26 -1.71
N VAL A 70 16.02 -36.84 -1.04
CA VAL A 70 17.39 -37.11 -1.50
C VAL A 70 17.73 -38.60 -1.37
N GLN A 71 17.20 -39.30 -0.35
CA GLN A 71 17.46 -40.72 -0.10
C GLN A 71 16.57 -41.70 -0.92
N ASN A 72 15.28 -41.41 -1.07
CA ASN A 72 14.29 -42.36 -1.62
C ASN A 72 13.71 -41.92 -2.99
N GLY A 73 14.21 -40.84 -3.59
CA GLY A 73 13.76 -40.35 -4.88
C GLY A 73 12.25 -40.06 -4.92
N GLU A 74 11.60 -40.36 -6.05
CA GLU A 74 10.19 -40.05 -6.31
C GLU A 74 9.22 -40.78 -5.36
N ALA A 75 9.59 -41.95 -4.83
CA ALA A 75 8.76 -42.74 -3.91
C ALA A 75 8.48 -42.02 -2.58
N ALA A 76 9.32 -41.06 -2.18
CA ALA A 76 9.06 -40.22 -1.00
C ALA A 76 7.81 -39.33 -1.17
N CYS A 77 7.44 -38.98 -2.42
CA CYS A 77 6.29 -38.15 -2.76
C CYS A 77 4.95 -38.89 -2.64
N GLU A 78 4.98 -40.21 -2.51
CA GLU A 78 3.78 -41.06 -2.56
C GLU A 78 3.40 -41.63 -1.19
N SER A 79 4.24 -41.42 -0.17
CA SER A 79 3.95 -41.90 1.18
C SER A 79 2.65 -41.31 1.72
N LYS A 80 1.84 -42.12 2.42
CA LYS A 80 0.55 -41.70 3.00
C LYS A 80 0.69 -40.46 3.91
N ASN A 81 1.79 -40.37 4.65
CA ASN A 81 2.10 -39.23 5.52
C ASN A 81 2.39 -37.96 4.71
N TYR A 82 3.16 -38.06 3.62
CA TYR A 82 3.42 -36.93 2.73
C TYR A 82 2.12 -36.43 2.08
N LEU A 83 1.28 -37.33 1.57
CA LEU A 83 -0.01 -36.97 0.96
C LEU A 83 -0.95 -36.27 1.96
N LYS A 84 -1.04 -36.77 3.20
CA LYS A 84 -1.81 -36.13 4.28
C LYS A 84 -1.31 -34.72 4.59
N THR A 85 0.00 -34.55 4.66
CA THR A 85 0.65 -33.27 4.92
C THR A 85 0.45 -32.28 3.78
N LYS A 86 0.59 -32.73 2.53
CA LYS A 86 0.31 -31.94 1.32
C LYS A 86 -1.15 -31.49 1.27
N ALA A 87 -2.10 -32.38 1.56
CA ALA A 87 -3.54 -32.05 1.61
C ALA A 87 -3.84 -30.97 2.66
N LYS A 88 -3.28 -31.09 3.88
CA LYS A 88 -3.41 -30.05 4.92
C LYS A 88 -2.86 -28.71 4.46
N LEU A 89 -1.68 -28.69 3.86
CA LEU A 89 -1.06 -27.47 3.34
C LEU A 89 -1.92 -26.81 2.25
N GLN A 90 -2.47 -27.61 1.33
CA GLN A 90 -3.39 -27.12 0.29
C GLN A 90 -4.67 -26.53 0.89
N ALA A 91 -5.23 -27.14 1.93
CA ALA A 91 -6.39 -26.61 2.63
C ALA A 91 -6.11 -25.23 3.25
N TYR A 92 -4.93 -25.03 3.87
CA TYR A 92 -4.53 -23.73 4.40
C TYR A 92 -4.33 -22.67 3.31
N TYR A 93 -3.68 -23.03 2.19
CA TYR A 93 -3.54 -22.11 1.04
C TYR A 93 -4.91 -21.72 0.48
N ARG A 94 -5.84 -22.67 0.37
CA ARG A 94 -7.23 -22.40 -0.06
C ARG A 94 -7.94 -21.46 0.91
N LYS A 95 -7.85 -21.69 2.22
CA LYS A 95 -8.43 -20.80 3.25
C LYS A 95 -7.88 -19.38 3.13
N ALA A 96 -6.57 -19.24 2.95
CA ALA A 96 -5.93 -17.94 2.75
C ALA A 96 -6.36 -17.23 1.47
N SER A 97 -6.40 -17.95 0.35
CA SER A 97 -6.87 -17.40 -0.91
C SER A 97 -8.33 -16.96 -0.82
N ASN A 98 -9.19 -17.74 -0.16
CA ASN A 98 -10.60 -17.39 0.04
C ASN A 98 -10.76 -16.11 0.88
N ILE A 99 -10.04 -16.00 1.99
CA ILE A 99 -10.06 -14.79 2.83
C ILE A 99 -9.57 -13.59 2.02
N GLN A 100 -8.42 -13.72 1.35
CA GLN A 100 -7.88 -12.67 0.50
C GLN A 100 -8.85 -12.22 -0.60
N ASN A 101 -9.53 -13.16 -1.25
CA ASN A 101 -10.55 -12.84 -2.25
C ASN A 101 -11.75 -12.13 -1.62
N ASP A 102 -12.28 -12.62 -0.50
CA ASP A 102 -13.40 -11.99 0.22
C ASP A 102 -13.09 -10.53 0.58
N LEU A 103 -11.90 -10.28 1.14
CA LEU A 103 -11.42 -8.93 1.44
C LEU A 103 -11.37 -8.07 0.19
N MET A 104 -10.82 -8.61 -0.91
CA MET A 104 -10.69 -7.88 -2.16
C MET A 104 -12.06 -7.50 -2.73
N HIS A 105 -13.02 -8.42 -2.69
CA HIS A 105 -14.37 -8.16 -3.15
C HIS A 105 -15.07 -7.12 -2.27
N LYS A 106 -15.04 -7.25 -0.94
CA LYS A 106 -15.70 -6.28 -0.07
C LYS A 106 -15.08 -4.88 -0.19
N PHE A 107 -13.76 -4.77 -0.19
CA PHE A 107 -13.07 -3.50 -0.36
C PHE A 107 -13.35 -2.84 -1.71
N THR A 108 -13.33 -3.61 -2.81
CA THR A 108 -13.66 -3.04 -4.13
C THR A 108 -15.14 -2.68 -4.27
N THR A 109 -16.05 -3.38 -3.57
CA THR A 109 -17.47 -3.00 -3.50
C THR A 109 -17.65 -1.69 -2.74
N GLU A 110 -16.98 -1.52 -1.59
CA GLU A 110 -16.94 -0.26 -0.83
C GLU A 110 -16.50 0.89 -1.75
N LEU A 111 -15.38 0.72 -2.47
CA LEU A 111 -14.88 1.75 -3.39
C LEU A 111 -15.88 2.16 -4.48
N VAL A 112 -16.53 1.21 -5.16
CA VAL A 112 -17.48 1.54 -6.25
C VAL A 112 -18.82 2.05 -5.72
N ASN A 113 -19.14 1.83 -4.46
CA ASN A 113 -20.34 2.40 -3.85
C ASN A 113 -20.10 3.85 -3.42
N ASP A 114 -18.92 4.13 -2.87
CA ASP A 114 -18.61 5.42 -2.24
C ASP A 114 -18.10 6.47 -3.24
N TYR A 115 -17.53 6.05 -4.38
CA TYR A 115 -16.85 6.94 -5.32
C TYR A 115 -17.33 6.75 -6.76
N ASP A 116 -17.52 7.86 -7.47
CA ASP A 116 -17.93 7.86 -8.89
C ASP A 116 -16.75 7.73 -9.86
N LYS A 117 -15.59 8.29 -9.48
CA LYS A 117 -14.35 8.23 -10.25
C LYS A 117 -13.24 7.66 -9.38
N ILE A 118 -12.54 6.67 -9.90
CA ILE A 118 -11.45 6.01 -9.20
C ILE A 118 -10.22 6.02 -10.09
N VAL A 119 -9.09 6.51 -9.57
CA VAL A 119 -7.81 6.52 -10.28
C VAL A 119 -6.88 5.49 -9.65
N ILE A 120 -6.30 4.61 -10.46
CA ILE A 120 -5.28 3.67 -10.00
C ILE A 120 -4.04 3.71 -10.90
N GLU A 121 -2.88 3.45 -10.31
CA GLU A 121 -1.63 3.32 -11.06
C GLU A 121 -1.60 2.04 -11.90
N ASN A 122 -1.22 2.14 -13.18
CA ASN A 122 -1.00 0.98 -14.03
C ASN A 122 0.39 0.37 -13.76
N LEU A 123 0.52 -0.26 -12.60
CA LEU A 123 1.75 -0.93 -12.18
C LEU A 123 2.00 -2.21 -13.01
N SER A 124 3.23 -2.34 -13.51
CA SER A 124 3.67 -3.55 -14.24
C SER A 124 4.00 -4.68 -13.27
N VAL A 125 2.97 -5.41 -12.82
CA VAL A 125 3.09 -6.54 -11.89
C VAL A 125 4.13 -7.56 -12.36
N LYS A 126 4.13 -7.93 -13.65
CA LYS A 126 5.12 -8.85 -14.22
C LYS A 126 6.56 -8.34 -14.04
N GLY A 127 6.80 -7.06 -14.35
CA GLY A 127 8.11 -6.43 -14.17
C GLY A 127 8.56 -6.36 -12.70
N MET A 128 7.63 -6.08 -11.78
CA MET A 128 7.93 -6.08 -10.34
C MET A 128 8.21 -7.48 -9.78
N LEU A 129 7.57 -8.51 -10.34
CA LEU A 129 7.83 -9.92 -10.00
C LEU A 129 9.20 -10.41 -10.48
N MET A 130 9.79 -9.80 -11.52
CA MET A 130 11.12 -10.15 -11.99
C MET A 130 12.24 -9.61 -11.07
N SER A 131 11.92 -8.67 -10.17
CA SER A 131 12.87 -8.23 -9.14
C SER A 131 12.92 -9.23 -7.98
N TYR A 132 14.10 -9.81 -7.73
CA TYR A 132 14.30 -10.77 -6.64
C TYR A 132 13.87 -10.21 -5.28
N ILE A 133 14.13 -8.92 -5.03
CA ILE A 133 13.84 -8.25 -3.76
C ILE A 133 12.33 -7.95 -3.61
N ALA A 134 11.68 -7.46 -4.67
CA ALA A 134 10.29 -7.03 -4.61
C ALA A 134 9.28 -8.18 -4.80
N SER A 135 9.68 -9.28 -5.47
CA SER A 135 8.80 -10.38 -5.88
C SER A 135 7.90 -10.93 -4.77
N LYS A 136 8.45 -11.19 -3.58
CA LYS A 136 7.71 -11.75 -2.44
C LYS A 136 6.67 -10.78 -1.87
N GLY A 137 6.98 -9.49 -1.82
CA GLY A 137 6.05 -8.46 -1.36
C GLY A 137 4.94 -8.24 -2.38
N VAL A 138 5.30 -8.11 -3.65
CA VAL A 138 4.38 -7.86 -4.77
C VAL A 138 3.37 -9.01 -4.94
N HIS A 139 3.81 -10.26 -4.79
CA HIS A 139 2.91 -11.42 -4.86
C HIS A 139 1.87 -11.40 -3.72
N ARG A 140 2.23 -10.85 -2.55
CA ARG A 140 1.30 -10.74 -1.41
C ARG A 140 0.32 -9.59 -1.55
N SER A 141 0.69 -8.53 -2.28
CA SER A 141 -0.14 -7.33 -2.46
C SER A 141 -1.29 -7.51 -3.45
N MET A 142 -1.32 -8.58 -4.24
CA MET A 142 -2.44 -8.95 -5.13
C MET A 142 -2.89 -7.85 -6.12
N PHE A 143 -2.01 -6.92 -6.50
CA PHE A 143 -2.36 -5.77 -7.34
C PHE A 143 -3.05 -6.12 -8.66
N GLY A 144 -2.63 -7.22 -9.31
CA GLY A 144 -3.28 -7.68 -10.54
C GLY A 144 -4.74 -8.11 -10.31
N LYS A 145 -5.00 -8.82 -9.20
CA LYS A 145 -6.35 -9.26 -8.83
C LYS A 145 -7.22 -8.08 -8.39
N PHE A 146 -6.65 -7.14 -7.63
CA PHE A 146 -7.32 -5.89 -7.27
C PHE A 146 -7.77 -5.12 -8.51
N LYS A 147 -6.85 -4.85 -9.46
CA LYS A 147 -7.17 -4.18 -10.72
C LYS A 147 -8.26 -4.92 -11.48
N GLN A 148 -8.14 -6.24 -11.65
CA GLN A 148 -9.13 -7.06 -12.35
C GLN A 148 -10.52 -6.93 -11.70
N ILE A 149 -10.59 -7.06 -10.38
CA ILE A 149 -11.86 -6.98 -9.65
C ILE A 149 -12.48 -5.59 -9.74
N LEU A 150 -11.68 -4.56 -9.49
CA LEU A 150 -12.15 -3.18 -9.54
C LEU A 150 -12.63 -2.81 -10.94
N THR A 151 -11.93 -3.24 -12.00
CA THR A 151 -12.31 -2.97 -13.40
C THR A 151 -13.74 -3.44 -13.69
N TYR A 152 -14.02 -4.73 -13.50
CA TYR A 152 -15.36 -5.23 -13.84
C TYR A 152 -16.44 -4.64 -12.93
N LYS A 153 -16.13 -4.27 -11.68
CA LYS A 153 -17.09 -3.64 -10.78
C LYS A 153 -17.39 -2.19 -11.17
N CYS A 154 -16.38 -1.44 -11.59
CA CYS A 154 -16.62 -0.12 -12.16
C CYS A 154 -17.53 -0.24 -13.39
N ASP A 155 -17.29 -1.21 -14.27
CA ASP A 155 -18.15 -1.46 -15.42
C ASP A 155 -19.59 -1.80 -15.02
N TRP A 156 -19.78 -2.66 -14.00
CA TRP A 156 -21.12 -3.05 -13.52
C TRP A 156 -21.89 -1.92 -12.84
N TYR A 157 -21.20 -1.09 -12.06
CA TYR A 157 -21.81 -0.01 -11.28
C TYR A 157 -21.81 1.33 -12.04
N GLY A 158 -21.32 1.36 -13.28
CA GLY A 158 -21.22 2.56 -14.10
C GLY A 158 -20.27 3.61 -13.54
N LYS A 159 -19.19 3.17 -12.88
CA LYS A 159 -18.15 4.06 -12.32
C LYS A 159 -16.99 4.25 -13.29
N ASP A 160 -16.37 5.41 -13.26
CA ASP A 160 -15.22 5.72 -14.10
C ASP A 160 -13.92 5.22 -13.44
N LEU A 161 -13.22 4.30 -14.10
CA LEU A 161 -11.93 3.79 -13.67
C LEU A 161 -10.82 4.33 -14.57
N ILE A 162 -10.02 5.27 -14.04
CA ILE A 162 -8.91 5.87 -14.75
C ILE A 162 -7.63 5.10 -14.40
N LEU A 163 -7.04 4.47 -15.42
CA LEU A 163 -5.72 3.86 -15.31
C LEU A 163 -4.64 4.89 -15.63
N ALA A 164 -3.90 5.33 -14.61
CA ALA A 164 -2.75 6.19 -14.82
C ALA A 164 -1.67 5.43 -15.61
N ASN A 165 -1.08 6.09 -16.61
CA ASN A 165 -0.05 5.56 -17.48
C ASN A 165 1.09 5.00 -16.62
N LYS A 166 1.67 3.89 -17.04
CA LYS A 166 2.78 3.24 -16.33
C LYS A 166 3.98 4.17 -16.11
N LEU A 167 4.18 5.13 -17.00
CA LEU A 167 5.26 6.11 -16.94
C LEU A 167 4.79 7.48 -16.45
N TYR A 168 3.56 7.59 -15.97
CA TYR A 168 3.07 8.80 -15.34
C TYR A 168 3.88 9.10 -14.07
N PRO A 169 4.55 10.26 -13.94
CA PRO A 169 5.49 10.50 -12.86
C PRO A 169 4.80 10.95 -11.56
N SER A 170 3.79 10.24 -11.07
CA SER A 170 3.00 10.59 -9.87
C SER A 170 3.88 10.98 -8.66
N THR A 171 4.90 10.18 -8.37
CA THR A 171 5.85 10.39 -7.25
C THR A 171 6.90 11.46 -7.50
N GLN A 172 7.11 11.86 -8.76
CA GLN A 172 8.12 12.87 -9.14
C GLN A 172 7.49 14.21 -9.55
N ARG A 173 6.18 14.25 -9.72
CA ARG A 173 5.38 15.41 -10.10
C ARG A 173 4.89 16.13 -8.86
N CYS A 174 4.96 17.45 -8.86
CA CYS A 174 4.36 18.26 -7.80
C CYS A 174 2.87 18.42 -8.05
N ALA A 175 2.03 18.02 -7.09
CA ALA A 175 0.58 18.20 -7.20
C ALA A 175 0.16 19.67 -7.27
N ALA A 176 0.92 20.58 -6.64
CA ALA A 176 0.54 21.99 -6.53
C ALA A 176 0.89 22.84 -7.77
N CYS A 177 1.96 22.49 -8.50
CA CYS A 177 2.43 23.29 -9.64
C CYS A 177 2.70 22.48 -10.91
N GLY A 178 2.46 21.17 -10.89
CA GLY A 178 2.68 20.29 -12.03
C GLY A 178 4.15 20.01 -12.40
N ASN A 179 5.12 20.69 -11.78
CA ASN A 179 6.53 20.52 -12.10
C ASN A 179 7.03 19.10 -11.82
N VAL A 180 7.76 18.51 -12.76
CA VAL A 180 8.31 17.16 -12.67
C VAL A 180 9.81 17.23 -12.39
N LYS A 181 10.24 16.52 -11.34
CA LYS A 181 11.65 16.41 -10.97
C LYS A 181 12.44 15.66 -12.06
N LYS A 182 13.59 16.23 -12.46
CA LYS A 182 14.52 15.66 -13.46
C LYS A 182 15.93 15.57 -12.89
N GLY A 183 16.75 14.68 -13.46
CA GLY A 183 18.15 14.50 -13.06
C GLY A 183 18.31 14.23 -11.56
N ASP A 184 19.20 14.98 -10.92
CA ASP A 184 19.53 14.84 -9.50
C ASP A 184 18.40 15.25 -8.55
N ASP A 185 17.39 15.96 -9.03
CA ASP A 185 16.27 16.39 -8.19
C ASP A 185 15.22 15.29 -7.99
N LYS A 186 15.36 14.18 -8.71
CA LYS A 186 14.47 13.02 -8.61
C LYS A 186 14.57 12.38 -7.23
N ILE A 187 13.42 11.94 -6.72
CA ILE A 187 13.32 11.16 -5.49
C ILE A 187 13.88 9.76 -5.75
N THR A 188 15.18 9.66 -5.54
CA THR A 188 16.02 8.48 -5.72
C THR A 188 17.01 8.44 -4.56
N LEU A 189 17.72 7.34 -4.36
CA LEU A 189 18.76 7.30 -3.33
C LEU A 189 19.81 8.41 -3.54
N TYR A 190 20.17 8.70 -4.79
CA TYR A 190 21.13 9.75 -5.13
C TYR A 190 20.56 11.16 -4.89
N GLY A 191 19.38 11.45 -5.42
CA GLY A 191 18.76 12.77 -5.26
C GLY A 191 18.40 13.08 -3.80
N ASN A 192 17.96 12.08 -3.05
CA ASN A 192 17.71 12.21 -1.61
C ASN A 192 18.99 12.51 -0.83
N LYS A 193 20.11 11.88 -1.20
CA LYS A 193 21.41 12.17 -0.60
C LYS A 193 21.89 13.59 -0.89
N LYS A 194 21.69 14.09 -2.12
CA LYS A 194 22.04 15.46 -2.53
C LYS A 194 21.26 16.51 -1.73
N HIS A 195 19.95 16.29 -1.56
CA HIS A 195 19.05 17.26 -0.94
C HIS A 195 18.80 17.03 0.56
N GLY A 196 19.37 15.97 1.13
CA GLY A 196 19.17 15.62 2.55
C GLY A 196 17.74 15.20 2.89
N THR A 197 16.94 14.76 1.92
CA THR A 197 15.52 14.41 2.10
C THR A 197 15.31 12.93 2.40
N LYS A 198 14.32 12.60 3.23
CA LYS A 198 13.92 11.21 3.47
C LYS A 198 13.11 10.66 2.28
N HIS A 199 12.97 9.35 2.20
CA HIS A 199 12.26 8.69 1.09
C HIS A 199 10.74 8.95 1.08
N ASN A 200 10.16 9.22 2.24
CA ASN A 200 8.73 9.55 2.43
C ASN A 200 8.44 11.05 2.31
N GLU A 201 9.47 11.88 2.12
CA GLU A 201 9.33 13.33 2.00
C GLU A 201 9.37 13.75 0.53
N TYR A 202 8.57 14.76 0.20
CA TYR A 202 8.58 15.43 -1.09
C TYR A 202 8.82 16.91 -0.87
N ILE A 203 9.76 17.49 -1.63
CA ILE A 203 10.04 18.92 -1.67
C ILE A 203 10.00 19.41 -3.10
N CYS A 204 9.26 20.49 -3.37
CA CYS A 204 9.26 21.13 -4.68
C CYS A 204 10.35 22.21 -4.76
N TYR A 205 11.25 22.10 -5.74
CA TYR A 205 12.31 23.09 -5.98
C TYR A 205 11.96 24.12 -7.06
N ASN A 206 10.72 24.11 -7.57
CA ASN A 206 10.25 25.15 -8.49
C ASN A 206 9.94 26.44 -7.72
N LYS A 207 10.71 27.50 -7.96
CA LYS A 207 10.55 28.81 -7.30
C LYS A 207 9.16 29.43 -7.49
N LYS A 208 8.44 29.06 -8.56
CA LYS A 208 7.06 29.53 -8.83
C LYS A 208 5.99 28.73 -8.09
N CYS A 209 6.37 27.69 -7.34
CA CYS A 209 5.43 26.84 -6.63
C CYS A 209 5.01 27.46 -5.29
N PRO A 210 3.72 27.42 -4.92
CA PRO A 210 3.27 27.85 -3.58
C PRO A 210 3.85 26.98 -2.45
N ASN A 211 4.31 25.78 -2.79
CA ASN A 211 4.99 24.83 -1.90
C ASN A 211 6.51 24.80 -2.12
N TYR A 212 7.10 25.88 -2.64
CA TYR A 212 8.54 25.97 -2.81
C TYR A 212 9.29 25.68 -1.50
N ASN A 213 10.20 24.72 -1.57
CA ASN A 213 11.07 24.26 -0.48
C ASN A 213 10.34 23.80 0.81
N LYS A 214 9.02 23.56 0.73
CA LYS A 214 8.25 22.99 1.84
C LYS A 214 8.28 21.47 1.78
N VAL A 215 8.44 20.84 2.95
CA VAL A 215 8.35 19.40 3.11
C VAL A 215 6.89 18.99 3.15
N VAL A 216 6.48 18.13 2.24
CA VAL A 216 5.16 17.47 2.25
C VAL A 216 5.33 15.96 2.21
N ASP A 217 4.31 15.23 2.65
CA ASP A 217 4.30 13.77 2.52
C ASP A 217 4.27 13.37 1.04
N ARG A 218 5.19 12.48 0.65
CA ARG A 218 5.36 12.08 -0.75
C ARG A 218 4.16 11.31 -1.28
N ASP A 219 3.60 10.42 -0.47
CA ASP A 219 2.50 9.57 -0.92
C ASP A 219 1.21 10.41 -1.05
N LYS A 220 0.99 11.39 -0.16
CA LYS A 220 -0.06 12.41 -0.33
C LYS A 220 0.13 13.22 -1.62
N ASN A 221 1.34 13.68 -1.90
CA ASN A 221 1.62 14.41 -3.15
C ASN A 221 1.38 13.54 -4.39
N ALA A 222 1.75 12.26 -4.35
CA ALA A 222 1.50 11.32 -5.44
C ALA A 222 -0.01 11.07 -5.63
N MET A 223 -0.75 10.88 -4.54
CA MET A 223 -2.21 10.73 -4.57
C MET A 223 -2.90 11.95 -5.21
N LEU A 224 -2.53 13.17 -4.80
CA LEU A 224 -3.07 14.39 -5.40
C LEU A 224 -2.69 14.54 -6.88
N SER A 225 -1.48 14.12 -7.25
CA SER A 225 -1.03 14.11 -8.65
C SER A 225 -1.82 13.10 -9.50
N LEU A 226 -2.26 11.98 -8.93
CA LEU A 226 -3.15 11.04 -9.60
C LEU A 226 -4.57 11.58 -9.68
N LEU A 227 -5.07 12.21 -8.62
CA LEU A 227 -6.40 12.81 -8.59
C LEU A 227 -6.58 13.88 -9.68
N ALA A 228 -5.53 14.63 -10.00
CA ALA A 228 -5.52 15.58 -11.12
C ALA A 228 -5.93 14.95 -12.46
N LEU A 229 -5.74 13.63 -12.66
CA LEU A 229 -6.18 12.94 -13.89
C LEU A 229 -7.70 12.88 -14.05
N THR A 230 -8.47 13.06 -12.97
CA THR A 230 -9.94 13.08 -13.04
C THR A 230 -10.51 14.33 -13.72
N GLU A 231 -9.78 15.44 -13.62
CA GLU A 231 -10.11 16.74 -14.22
C GLU A 231 -9.29 16.98 -15.49
N HIS A 232 -8.06 16.45 -15.53
CA HIS A 232 -7.10 16.64 -16.61
C HIS A 232 -6.59 15.30 -17.19
N PRO A 233 -7.43 14.53 -17.91
CA PRO A 233 -7.02 13.26 -18.50
C PRO A 233 -5.86 13.37 -19.50
N GLU A 234 -5.67 14.53 -20.13
CA GLU A 234 -4.59 14.82 -21.07
C GLU A 234 -3.20 14.68 -20.44
N LEU A 235 -3.12 14.81 -19.12
CA LEU A 235 -1.88 14.63 -18.37
C LEU A 235 -1.45 13.15 -18.27
N ASN A 236 -2.31 12.22 -18.68
CA ASN A 236 -2.10 10.79 -18.56
C ASN A 236 -1.16 10.21 -19.64
N HIS A 237 0.04 10.76 -19.77
CA HIS A 237 1.05 10.35 -20.75
C HIS A 237 2.41 10.10 -20.11
N ALA A 238 3.28 9.42 -20.85
CA ALA A 238 4.67 9.22 -20.48
C ALA A 238 5.46 10.54 -20.66
N LEU A 239 6.31 10.88 -19.68
CA LEU A 239 7.19 12.04 -19.71
C LEU A 239 8.67 11.65 -19.73
#